data_AF-A0A3E2YQ40-F1
#
_entry.id   AF-A0A3E2YQ40-F1
#
_cell.length_a   1.000
_cell.length_b   1.000
_cell.length_c   1.000
_cell.angle_alpha   90.00
_cell.angle_beta   90.00
_cell.angle_gamma   90.00
#
_symmetry.space_group_name_H-M   'P 1'
#
loop_
_entity.id
_entity.type
_entity.pdbx_description
1 polymer ?
#
loop_
_entity_poly.entity_id
_entity_poly.type
_entity_poly.pdbx_seq_one_letter_code
_entity_poly.pdbx_strand_id
1 'polypeptide(L)'
;MTVSSDSATGVRTADRIVNEDDRSMWSAQAPIGGDAASIIDVVLEGGPTNLPTELRSRRISPAEDKIKVRHYGGYEHFERDSVRGADELPVVFRWTGRTRIAE
;
A
#
# COMPACT_ATOMS: atom_id res chain seq x y z
N MET A 1 17.20 -28.75 55.64
CA MET A 1 16.91 -28.27 54.28
C MET A 1 15.41 -28.37 54.04
N THR A 2 14.82 -27.26 53.59
CA THR A 2 13.51 -27.09 52.93
C THR A 2 12.23 -27.36 53.74
N VAL A 3 11.37 -26.34 53.85
CA VAL A 3 10.10 -26.25 53.10
C VAL A 3 9.74 -24.77 52.93
N SER A 4 9.85 -24.27 51.69
CA SER A 4 9.29 -22.98 51.27
C SER A 4 7.84 -23.19 50.83
N SER A 5 7.00 -22.22 51.17
CA SER A 5 5.58 -22.14 50.83
C SER A 5 5.36 -22.01 49.32
N ASP A 6 4.49 -22.86 48.77
CA ASP A 6 3.89 -22.69 47.45
C ASP A 6 2.42 -22.30 47.65
N SER A 7 2.02 -21.16 47.08
CA SER A 7 0.61 -20.82 46.90
C SER A 7 0.48 -19.78 45.80
N ALA A 8 0.08 -20.28 44.62
CA ALA A 8 -1.03 -19.78 43.79
C ALA A 8 -0.69 -20.23 42.37
N THR A 9 -1.53 -21.04 41.71
CA THR A 9 -2.57 -20.48 40.85
C THR A 9 -3.55 -21.58 40.44
N GLY A 10 -4.82 -21.41 40.80
CA GLY A 10 -5.92 -22.29 40.41
C GLY A 10 -6.85 -21.62 39.38
N VAL A 11 -6.66 -22.06 38.14
CA VAL A 11 -7.54 -22.04 36.94
C VAL A 11 -9.02 -21.69 37.15
N ARG A 12 -9.57 -20.86 36.24
CA ARG A 12 -10.90 -21.09 35.62
C ARG A 12 -10.95 -20.64 34.15
N THR A 13 -10.94 -21.65 33.29
CA THR A 13 -11.67 -21.85 32.02
C THR A 13 -12.36 -20.64 31.36
N ALA A 14 -11.95 -20.36 30.12
CA ALA A 14 -12.90 -20.14 29.03
C ALA A 14 -12.30 -20.67 27.71
N ASP A 15 -13.17 -21.36 26.99
CA ASP A 15 -12.95 -22.19 25.81
C ASP A 15 -12.64 -21.34 24.55
N ARG A 16 -11.69 -21.86 23.75
CA ARG A 16 -11.71 -21.94 22.27
C ARG A 16 -12.26 -20.75 21.48
N ILE A 17 -11.36 -20.07 20.76
CA ILE A 17 -11.36 -19.93 19.29
C ILE A 17 -9.89 -19.68 18.89
N VAL A 18 -9.26 -20.67 18.25
CA VAL A 18 -8.10 -20.43 17.39
C VAL A 18 -8.66 -19.92 16.07
N ASN A 19 -8.66 -18.61 15.85
CA ASN A 19 -8.90 -18.07 14.52
C ASN A 19 -7.55 -17.86 13.86
N GLU A 20 -7.16 -18.82 13.03
CA GLU A 20 -6.21 -18.63 11.95
C GLU A 20 -6.69 -17.44 11.10
N ASP A 21 -6.10 -16.28 11.29
CA ASP A 21 -6.20 -15.18 10.34
C ASP A 21 -4.78 -14.66 10.09
N ASP A 22 -4.01 -15.49 9.38
CA ASP A 22 -2.85 -15.05 8.61
C ASP A 22 -3.34 -14.17 7.45
N ARG A 23 -3.93 -13.02 7.76
CA ARG A 23 -4.14 -11.96 6.76
C ARG A 23 -2.91 -11.07 6.77
N SER A 24 -1.87 -11.60 6.12
CA SER A 24 -0.91 -10.85 5.30
C SER A 24 -0.77 -9.38 5.69
N MET A 25 -0.02 -9.15 6.77
CA MET A 25 0.57 -7.86 7.09
C MET A 25 1.47 -7.42 5.93
N TRP A 26 1.06 -6.38 5.20
CA TRP A 26 1.85 -5.27 4.59
C TRP A 26 0.95 -4.61 3.54
N SER A 27 0.90 -3.31 3.25
CA SER A 27 1.55 -2.09 3.73
C SER A 27 0.53 -0.98 3.53
N ALA A 28 0.32 -0.13 4.54
CA ALA A 28 0.03 1.30 4.38
C ALA A 28 -0.22 1.89 5.77
N GLN A 29 0.82 2.46 6.33
CA GLN A 29 0.75 3.35 7.48
C GLN A 29 -0.23 4.49 7.16
N ALA A 30 -1.32 4.62 7.91
CA ALA A 30 -2.16 5.82 7.83
C ALA A 30 -1.49 6.95 8.64
N PRO A 31 -1.13 8.11 8.04
CA PRO A 31 -0.72 9.26 8.82
C PRO A 31 -1.97 9.98 9.35
N ILE A 32 -1.93 10.29 10.64
CA ILE A 32 -2.93 11.06 11.37
C ILE A 32 -2.72 12.55 11.04
N GLY A 33 -3.73 13.22 10.49
CA GLY A 33 -3.78 14.68 10.33
C GLY A 33 -3.68 15.18 8.88
N GLY A 34 -4.82 15.17 8.17
CA GLY A 34 -4.96 15.74 6.82
C GLY A 34 -6.33 15.44 6.23
N ASP A 35 -7.39 15.59 7.03
CA ASP A 35 -8.79 15.35 6.67
C ASP A 35 -9.31 16.48 5.76
N ALA A 36 -8.87 16.45 4.51
CA ALA A 36 -9.54 16.99 3.35
C ALA A 36 -8.88 16.30 2.16
N ALA A 37 -9.42 15.15 1.75
CA ALA A 37 -8.92 14.34 0.64
C ALA A 37 -8.86 15.15 -0.66
N SER A 38 -7.80 15.93 -0.82
CA SER A 38 -7.62 16.84 -1.94
C SER A 38 -7.09 16.04 -3.10
N ILE A 39 -7.99 15.58 -3.97
CA ILE A 39 -7.62 14.79 -5.14
C ILE A 39 -6.80 15.67 -6.11
N ILE A 40 -5.61 15.21 -6.47
CA ILE A 40 -4.70 15.91 -7.39
C ILE A 40 -4.69 15.25 -8.77
N ASP A 41 -4.51 16.06 -9.81
CA ASP A 41 -4.25 15.58 -11.15
C ASP A 41 -2.79 15.15 -11.29
N VAL A 42 -2.57 13.94 -11.83
CA VAL A 42 -1.25 13.34 -12.00
C VAL A 42 -1.07 12.80 -13.41
N VAL A 43 0.17 12.80 -13.88
CA VAL A 43 0.56 12.29 -15.20
C VAL A 43 1.52 11.12 -15.05
N LEU A 44 1.25 10.04 -15.78
CA LEU A 44 2.12 8.88 -15.88
C LEU A 44 3.07 9.05 -17.08
N GLU A 45 4.36 9.17 -16.79
CA GLU A 45 5.40 9.30 -17.81
C GLU A 45 6.14 7.97 -18.05
N GLY A 46 6.50 7.74 -19.31
CA GLY A 46 7.16 6.50 -19.76
C GLY A 46 6.16 5.36 -19.93
N GLY A 47 6.55 4.17 -19.48
CA GLY A 47 5.71 2.98 -19.58
C GLY A 47 5.50 2.50 -21.01
N PRO A 48 4.64 1.50 -21.19
CA PRO A 48 4.46 0.90 -22.50
C PRO A 48 3.70 1.86 -23.43
N THR A 49 4.12 1.93 -24.69
CA THR A 49 3.57 2.86 -25.69
C THR A 49 2.08 2.62 -25.93
N ASN A 50 1.64 1.37 -25.78
CA ASN A 50 0.26 0.93 -25.92
C ASN A 50 -0.61 1.15 -24.67
N LEU A 51 -0.10 1.84 -23.63
CA LEU A 51 -0.93 2.27 -22.53
C LEU A 51 -1.89 3.37 -23.02
N PRO A 52 -3.22 3.21 -22.85
CA PRO A 52 -4.20 4.22 -23.25
C PRO A 52 -3.91 5.59 -22.63
N THR A 53 -4.08 6.65 -23.42
CA THR A 53 -3.89 8.03 -22.95
C THR A 53 -4.77 8.37 -21.75
N GLU A 54 -5.98 7.81 -21.69
CA GLU A 54 -6.91 7.97 -20.56
C GLU A 54 -6.36 7.40 -19.24
N LEU A 55 -5.46 6.42 -19.29
CA LEU A 55 -4.78 5.88 -18.11
C LEU A 55 -3.53 6.67 -17.74
N ARG A 56 -2.99 7.47 -18.67
CA ARG A 56 -1.80 8.31 -18.42
C ARG A 56 -2.11 9.59 -17.65
N SER A 57 -3.37 9.97 -17.48
CA SER A 57 -3.78 11.10 -16.64
C SER A 57 -4.79 10.61 -15.63
N ARG A 58 -4.50 10.76 -14.34
CA ARG A 58 -5.35 10.24 -13.27
C ARG A 58 -5.52 11.25 -12.15
N ARG A 59 -6.55 11.00 -11.34
CA ARG A 59 -6.88 11.75 -10.14
C ARG A 59 -6.70 10.84 -8.94
N ILE A 60 -5.76 11.18 -8.07
CA ILE A 60 -5.40 10.34 -6.92
C ILE A 60 -5.25 11.17 -5.64
N SER A 61 -5.18 10.50 -4.51
CA SER A 61 -4.80 11.12 -3.24
C SER A 61 -3.34 11.59 -3.31
N PRO A 62 -3.00 12.76 -2.76
CA PRO A 62 -1.65 13.31 -2.78
C PRO A 62 -0.71 12.52 -1.87
N ALA A 63 -1.25 11.66 -1.01
CA ALA A 63 -0.51 10.74 -0.16
C ALA A 63 -0.01 9.49 -0.92
N GLU A 64 -0.50 9.22 -2.13
CA GLU A 64 -0.04 8.08 -2.93
C GLU A 64 1.36 8.37 -3.50
N ASP A 65 2.30 7.44 -3.29
CA ASP A 65 3.64 7.47 -3.89
C ASP A 65 3.80 6.50 -5.07
N LYS A 66 2.85 5.57 -5.22
CA LYS A 66 2.90 4.50 -6.22
C LYS A 66 1.57 4.27 -6.91
N ILE A 67 1.61 4.12 -8.23
CA ILE A 67 0.45 3.77 -9.06
C ILE A 67 0.73 2.45 -9.78
N LYS A 68 -0.19 1.50 -9.63
CA LYS A 68 -0.18 0.24 -10.38
C LYS A 68 -1.32 0.23 -11.39
N VAL A 69 -1.00 0.08 -12.67
CA VAL A 69 -1.99 0.03 -13.75
C VAL A 69 -2.05 -1.38 -14.31
N ARG A 70 -3.23 -2.02 -14.28
CA ARG A 70 -3.40 -3.35 -14.87
C ARG A 70 -3.39 -3.23 -16.39
N HIS A 71 -2.47 -3.94 -17.06
CA HIS A 71 -2.29 -3.87 -18.52
C HIS A 71 -1.70 -5.17 -19.07
N TYR A 72 -2.29 -5.72 -20.15
CA TYR A 72 -1.88 -6.96 -20.84
C TYR A 72 -1.36 -8.07 -19.91
N GLY A 73 -2.23 -8.60 -19.05
CA GLY A 73 -1.89 -9.74 -18.17
C GLY A 73 -0.84 -9.41 -17.10
N GLY A 74 -0.69 -8.14 -16.73
CA GLY A 74 0.27 -7.71 -15.73
C GLY A 74 -0.11 -6.38 -15.08
N TYR A 75 0.85 -5.83 -14.33
CA TYR A 75 0.79 -4.50 -13.76
C TYR A 75 1.97 -3.67 -14.25
N GLU A 76 1.68 -2.46 -14.70
CA GLU A 76 2.66 -1.41 -14.94
C GLU A 76 2.82 -0.61 -13.65
N HIS A 77 4.05 -0.40 -13.22
CA HIS A 77 4.39 0.27 -11.98
C HIS A 77 4.90 1.67 -12.29
N PHE A 78 4.35 2.66 -11.59
CA PHE A 78 4.78 4.04 -11.65
C PHE A 78 5.01 4.56 -10.24
N GLU A 79 6.08 5.32 -10.05
CA GLU A 79 6.45 5.91 -8.77
C GLU A 79 6.54 7.42 -8.92
N ARG A 80 6.12 8.15 -7.88
CA ARG A 80 6.15 9.60 -7.86
C ARG A 80 7.59 10.07 -8.05
N ASP A 81 7.80 11.01 -8.98
CA ASP A 81 9.09 11.65 -9.16
C ASP A 81 9.38 12.51 -7.93
N SER A 82 10.38 12.13 -7.12
CA SER A 82 10.80 12.86 -5.92
C SER A 82 11.71 14.05 -6.23
N VAL A 83 12.19 14.17 -7.47
CA VAL A 83 13.06 15.27 -7.92
C VAL A 83 12.23 16.51 -8.26
N ARG A 84 11.03 16.32 -8.82
CA ARG A 84 10.03 17.39 -8.92
C ARG A 84 9.33 17.52 -7.58
N GLY A 85 9.31 18.74 -7.03
CA GLY A 85 8.71 19.01 -5.72
C GLY A 85 7.24 18.52 -5.69
N ALA A 86 6.80 18.04 -4.52
CA ALA A 86 5.45 17.52 -4.33
C ALA A 86 4.33 18.52 -4.71
N ASP A 87 4.66 19.81 -4.76
CA ASP A 87 3.77 20.93 -5.06
C ASP A 87 3.76 21.34 -6.55
N GLU A 88 4.58 20.71 -7.39
CA GLU A 88 4.60 20.97 -8.84
C GLU A 88 3.48 20.18 -9.52
N LEU A 89 2.43 20.89 -9.97
CA LEU A 89 1.31 20.32 -10.71
C LEU A 89 1.51 20.46 -12.23
N PRO A 90 1.20 19.41 -13.03
CA PRO A 90 0.72 18.11 -12.59
C PRO A 90 1.83 17.25 -11.98
N VAL A 91 1.52 16.52 -10.91
CA VAL A 91 2.48 15.61 -10.29
C VAL A 91 2.80 14.48 -11.27
N VAL A 92 4.09 14.23 -11.49
CA VAL A 92 4.54 13.19 -12.43
C VAL A 92 4.90 11.91 -11.69
N PHE A 93 4.38 10.81 -12.21
CA PHE A 93 4.75 9.46 -11.81
C PHE A 93 5.50 8.79 -12.96
N ARG A 94 6.74 8.38 -12.72
CA ARG A 94 7.60 7.76 -13.73
C ARG A 94 7.45 6.26 -13.69
N TRP A 95 7.38 5.63 -14.86
CA TRP A 95 7.36 4.18 -14.97
C TRP A 95 8.65 3.56 -14.44
N THR A 96 8.53 2.58 -13.56
CA THR A 96 9.65 1.86 -12.96
C THR A 96 9.77 0.42 -13.43
N GLY A 97 8.71 -0.15 -14.01
CA GLY A 97 8.75 -1.47 -14.59
C GLY A 97 7.38 -2.14 -14.71
N ARG A 98 7.38 -3.42 -15.06
CA ARG A 98 6.16 -4.24 -15.09
C ARG A 98 6.32 -5.55 -14.34
N THR A 99 5.25 -6.01 -13.73
CA THR A 99 5.10 -7.38 -13.23
C THR A 99 4.12 -8.13 -14.12
N ARG A 100 4.56 -9.25 -14.72
CA ARG A 100 3.67 -10.17 -15.44
C ARG A 100 2.96 -11.07 -14.42
N ILE A 101 1.68 -11.31 -14.62
CA ILE A 101 0.96 -12.36 -13.90
C ILE A 101 1.22 -13.64 -14.71
N ALA A 102 1.76 -14.67 -14.06
CA ALA A 102 1.86 -15.99 -14.68
C ALA A 102 0.45 -16.58 -14.78
N GLU A 103 0.10 -17.04 -15.98
CA GLU A 103 -1.14 -17.79 -16.27
C GLU A 103 -1.02 -19.26 -15.85
#